data_AF-A0A938BQ30-F1
#
_entry.id   AF-A0A938BQ30-F1
#
_cell.length_a   1.000
_cell.length_b   1.000
_cell.length_c   1.000
_cell.angle_alpha   90.00
_cell.angle_beta   90.00
_cell.angle_gamma   90.00
#
_symmetry.space_group_name_H-M   'P 1'
#
loop_
_entity.id
_entity.type
_entity.pdbx_description
1 polymer ?
#
loop_
_entity_poly.entity_id
_entity_poly.type
_entity_poly.pdbx_seq_one_letter_code
_entity_poly.pdbx_strand_id
1 'polypeptide(L)'
;MGDPRELNLKRPLLILDLDETLISASEEPPSGHHDFLCGPYFIRKRPFAGSFLAAVALSYDLAAWTSATEAYARCVAEHLFDRVSLAFLWARPRCTLRRDPCGPEEYFVKDLKKVRRAGYDLRRVLVVDDSLRALERHRGNLVQVRPFTGDPGDQELEHLAAYLIRIAGSDDFRRVEKRAWRAAAID
;
A
#
# COMPACT_ATOMS: atom_id res chain seq x y z
N MET A 1 37.29 11.91 7.22
CA MET A 1 36.83 12.79 6.13
C MET A 1 35.96 11.91 5.24
N GLY A 2 34.64 12.04 5.32
CA GLY A 2 33.69 11.16 4.62
C GLY A 2 33.71 11.40 3.11
N ASP A 3 33.45 10.34 2.35
CA ASP A 3 33.40 10.35 0.89
C ASP A 3 32.26 11.27 0.39
N PRO A 4 32.51 12.24 -0.50
CA PRO A 4 31.48 13.11 -1.09
C PRO A 4 30.44 12.38 -1.98
N ARG A 5 30.50 11.05 -2.08
CA ARG A 5 29.49 10.19 -2.73
C ARG A 5 28.57 9.45 -1.78
N GLU A 6 28.48 9.84 -0.50
CA GLU A 6 27.23 9.64 0.23
C GLU A 6 26.17 10.55 -0.39
N LEU A 7 25.71 10.17 -1.60
CA LEU A 7 24.43 10.61 -2.10
C LEU A 7 23.46 10.27 -0.98
N ASN A 8 22.98 11.30 -0.32
CA ASN A 8 21.86 11.22 0.61
C ASN A 8 20.65 10.77 -0.22
N LEU A 9 20.63 9.49 -0.59
CA LEU A 9 19.60 8.88 -1.43
C LEU A 9 18.35 9.01 -0.58
N LYS A 10 17.46 9.91 -1.02
CA LYS A 10 16.14 10.05 -0.40
C LYS A 10 15.55 8.65 -0.24
N ARG A 11 15.03 8.39 0.96
CA ARG A 11 14.44 7.10 1.30
C ARG A 11 13.40 6.73 0.24
N PRO A 12 13.33 5.46 -0.16
CA PRO A 12 12.32 5.01 -1.10
C PRO A 12 10.92 5.26 -0.55
N LEU A 13 9.98 5.57 -1.43
CA LEU A 13 8.58 5.78 -1.08
C LEU A 13 7.82 4.45 -1.19
N LEU A 14 7.12 4.07 -0.14
CA LEU A 14 6.17 2.96 -0.12
C LEU A 14 4.75 3.51 0.00
N ILE A 15 3.97 3.35 -1.05
CA ILE A 15 2.55 3.74 -1.08
C ILE A 15 1.71 2.51 -0.77
N LEU A 16 0.84 2.61 0.22
CA LEU A 16 0.00 1.52 0.69
C LEU A 16 -1.46 1.79 0.29
N ASP A 17 -2.09 0.82 -0.33
CA ASP A 17 -3.55 0.77 -0.36
C ASP A 17 -4.13 0.41 1.02
N LEU A 18 -5.44 0.63 1.21
CA LEU A 18 -6.11 0.43 2.50
C LEU A 18 -7.01 -0.81 2.48
N ASP A 19 -8.15 -0.74 1.78
CA ASP A 19 -9.17 -1.78 1.71
C ASP A 19 -8.64 -3.02 1.01
N GLU A 20 -8.92 -4.21 1.54
CA GLU A 20 -8.40 -5.51 1.06
C GLU A 20 -6.86 -5.64 1.08
N THR A 21 -6.15 -4.59 1.50
CA THR A 21 -4.68 -4.57 1.63
C THR A 21 -4.23 -4.57 3.09
N LEU A 22 -4.60 -3.54 3.86
CA LEU A 22 -4.27 -3.38 5.28
C LEU A 22 -5.48 -3.62 6.20
N ILE A 23 -6.69 -3.52 5.68
CA ILE A 23 -7.95 -3.69 6.41
C ILE A 23 -8.98 -4.42 5.56
N SER A 24 -10.03 -4.92 6.20
CA SER A 24 -11.28 -5.29 5.54
C SER A 24 -12.43 -4.47 6.12
N ALA A 25 -13.39 -4.10 5.30
CA ALA A 25 -14.53 -3.27 5.68
C ALA A 25 -15.85 -4.00 5.34
N SER A 26 -16.83 -3.90 6.23
CA SER A 26 -18.17 -4.49 6.04
C SER A 26 -19.24 -3.49 6.48
N GLU A 27 -20.32 -3.36 5.73
CA GLU A 27 -21.50 -2.58 6.16
C GLU A 27 -22.35 -3.36 7.17
N GLU A 28 -22.34 -4.69 7.06
CA GLU A 28 -23.03 -5.56 8.01
C GLU A 28 -22.13 -5.86 9.21
N PRO A 29 -22.69 -5.94 10.43
CA PRO A 29 -21.95 -6.40 11.60
C PRO A 29 -21.36 -7.78 11.31
N PRO A 30 -20.03 -7.92 11.33
CA PRO A 30 -19.43 -9.17 10.93
C PRO A 30 -19.67 -10.27 11.98
N SER A 31 -19.65 -11.53 11.54
CA SER A 31 -19.45 -12.64 12.45
C SER A 31 -18.06 -12.49 13.11
N GLY A 32 -18.04 -12.20 14.41
CA GLY A 32 -16.82 -12.02 15.19
C GLY A 32 -16.42 -10.57 15.44
N HIS A 33 -15.12 -10.35 15.67
CA HIS A 33 -14.56 -9.07 16.10
C HIS A 33 -14.43 -8.06 14.95
N HIS A 34 -14.61 -6.77 15.25
CA HIS A 34 -14.16 -5.63 14.45
C HIS A 34 -13.32 -4.72 15.34
N ASP A 35 -12.32 -4.05 14.77
CA ASP A 35 -11.37 -3.21 15.52
C ASP A 35 -11.91 -1.79 15.77
N PHE A 36 -12.59 -1.20 14.77
CA PHE A 36 -13.15 0.14 14.86
C PHE A 36 -14.23 0.38 13.80
N LEU A 37 -14.91 1.53 13.89
CA LEU A 37 -15.93 1.98 12.94
C LEU A 37 -15.43 3.18 12.14
N CYS A 38 -15.74 3.21 10.85
CA CYS A 38 -15.58 4.40 10.01
C CYS A 38 -16.86 4.66 9.23
N GLY A 39 -17.68 5.60 9.70
CA GLY A 39 -19.03 5.79 9.14
C GLY A 39 -19.89 4.53 9.35
N PRO A 40 -20.52 3.97 8.30
CA PRO A 40 -21.33 2.75 8.43
C PRO A 40 -20.49 1.46 8.44
N TYR A 41 -19.17 1.53 8.24
CA TYR A 41 -18.34 0.35 8.01
C TYR A 41 -17.69 -0.16 9.32
N PHE A 42 -17.87 -1.45 9.58
CA PHE A 42 -17.13 -2.25 10.55
C PHE A 42 -15.77 -2.62 9.95
N ILE A 43 -14.70 -2.12 10.56
CA ILE A 43 -13.33 -2.31 10.05
C ILE A 43 -12.61 -3.38 10.86
N ARG A 44 -11.98 -4.31 10.16
CA ARG A 44 -10.97 -5.22 10.72
C ARG A 44 -9.59 -4.89 10.19
N LYS A 45 -8.63 -4.73 11.09
CA LYS A 45 -7.21 -4.64 10.74
C LYS A 45 -6.73 -5.99 10.24
N ARG A 46 -5.95 -5.99 9.17
CA ARG A 46 -5.23 -7.18 8.74
C ARG A 46 -4.25 -7.58 9.84
N PRO A 47 -4.15 -8.87 10.20
CA PRO A 47 -3.16 -9.31 11.18
C PRO A 47 -1.77 -8.76 10.84
N PHE A 48 -1.01 -8.42 11.89
CA PHE A 48 0.33 -7.82 11.79
C PHE A 48 0.40 -6.40 11.18
N ALA A 49 -0.71 -5.71 10.91
CA ALA A 49 -0.67 -4.37 10.30
C ALA A 49 0.21 -3.37 11.08
N GLY A 50 0.11 -3.33 12.41
CA GLY A 50 0.92 -2.42 13.24
C GLY A 50 2.42 -2.73 13.20
N SER A 51 2.80 -4.01 13.33
CA SER A 51 4.21 -4.43 13.26
C SER A 51 4.78 -4.28 11.85
N PHE A 52 3.98 -4.57 10.82
CA PHE A 52 4.31 -4.32 9.42
C PHE A 52 4.68 -2.86 9.21
N LEU A 53 3.79 -1.92 9.56
CA LEU A 53 4.00 -0.49 9.39
C LEU A 53 5.24 0.00 10.11
N ALA A 54 5.44 -0.43 11.37
CA ALA A 54 6.63 -0.08 12.15
C ALA A 54 7.92 -0.58 11.49
N ALA A 55 7.93 -1.82 10.98
CA ALA A 55 9.10 -2.42 10.36
C ALA A 55 9.46 -1.74 9.03
N VAL A 56 8.48 -1.53 8.12
CA VAL A 56 8.77 -0.89 6.83
C VAL A 56 9.07 0.60 6.97
N ALA A 57 8.54 1.27 8.01
CA ALA A 57 8.86 2.66 8.30
C ALA A 57 10.34 2.90 8.67
N LEU A 58 11.14 1.86 8.92
CA LEU A 58 12.60 1.96 9.11
C LEU A 58 13.34 2.09 7.78
N SER A 59 12.81 1.53 6.69
CA SER A 59 13.46 1.55 5.37
C SER A 59 12.79 2.50 4.36
N TYR A 60 11.51 2.81 4.55
CA TYR A 60 10.70 3.57 3.59
C TYR A 60 10.09 4.82 4.22
N ASP A 61 9.92 5.86 3.39
CA ASP A 61 8.91 6.88 3.66
C ASP A 61 7.54 6.32 3.27
N LEU A 62 6.56 6.43 4.15
CA LEU A 62 5.25 5.82 3.96
C LEU A 62 4.25 6.82 3.38
N ALA A 63 3.38 6.34 2.50
CA ALA A 63 2.23 7.07 2.01
C ALA A 63 1.04 6.12 1.89
N ALA A 64 -0.17 6.68 1.87
CA ALA A 64 -1.39 5.92 1.63
C ALA A 64 -2.10 6.45 0.39
N TRP A 65 -2.61 5.54 -0.45
CA TRP A 65 -3.42 5.90 -1.60
C TRP A 65 -4.55 4.90 -1.81
N THR A 66 -5.80 5.31 -1.56
CA THR A 66 -7.01 4.47 -1.70
C THR A 66 -7.97 5.03 -2.76
N SER A 67 -8.83 4.18 -3.33
CA SER A 67 -10.00 4.56 -4.13
C SER A 67 -11.24 4.90 -3.31
N ALA A 68 -11.16 4.83 -1.97
CA ALA A 68 -12.22 5.23 -1.07
C ALA A 68 -12.35 6.77 -0.94
N THR A 69 -13.41 7.24 -0.29
CA THR A 69 -13.65 8.67 -0.08
C THR A 69 -12.60 9.28 0.86
N GLU A 70 -12.41 10.60 0.82
CA GLU A 70 -11.46 11.27 1.71
C GLU A 70 -11.81 11.12 3.19
N ALA A 71 -13.09 11.24 3.55
CA ALA A 71 -13.54 11.10 4.93
C ALA A 71 -13.24 9.70 5.48
N TYR A 72 -13.53 8.67 4.69
CA TYR A 72 -13.21 7.29 5.03
C TYR A 72 -11.69 7.08 5.16
N ALA A 73 -10.92 7.53 4.18
CA ALA A 73 -9.47 7.40 4.17
C ALA A 73 -8.83 8.04 5.40
N ARG A 74 -9.30 9.23 5.82
CA ARG A 74 -8.81 9.90 7.03
C ARG A 74 -9.14 9.10 8.29
N CYS A 75 -10.38 8.65 8.44
CA CYS A 75 -10.80 7.83 9.58
C CYS A 75 -9.95 6.55 9.72
N VAL A 76 -9.76 5.80 8.63
CA VAL A 76 -8.92 4.60 8.64
C VAL A 76 -7.47 4.96 8.96
N ALA A 77 -6.96 6.06 8.41
CA ALA A 77 -5.59 6.46 8.62
C ALA A 77 -5.28 6.84 10.07
N GLU A 78 -6.21 7.52 10.76
CA GLU A 78 -6.10 7.84 12.18
C GLU A 78 -5.91 6.59 13.07
N HIS A 79 -6.51 5.46 12.67
CA HIS A 79 -6.44 4.21 13.43
C HIS A 79 -5.27 3.30 13.03
N LEU A 80 -4.79 3.39 11.78
CA LEU A 80 -3.70 2.54 11.26
C LEU A 80 -2.32 3.17 11.43
N PHE A 81 -2.20 4.48 11.21
CA PHE A 81 -0.93 5.19 11.14
C PHE A 81 -0.70 6.07 12.38
N ASP A 82 -1.30 5.76 13.52
CA ASP A 82 -1.17 6.50 14.79
C ASP A 82 0.29 6.62 15.27
N ARG A 83 1.15 5.67 14.87
CA ARG A 83 2.56 5.57 15.27
C ARG A 83 3.56 5.89 14.17
N VAL A 84 3.11 6.20 12.95
CA VAL A 84 3.98 6.47 11.80
C VAL A 84 3.48 7.67 11.00
N SER A 85 4.40 8.51 10.52
CA SER A 85 4.02 9.66 9.70
C SER A 85 3.86 9.27 8.24
N LEU A 86 2.78 9.74 7.61
CA LEU A 86 2.57 9.63 6.17
C LEU A 86 3.11 10.85 5.44
N ALA A 87 3.87 10.63 4.38
CA ALA A 87 4.27 11.66 3.43
C ALA A 87 3.06 12.27 2.70
N PHE A 88 2.05 11.44 2.41
CA PHE A 88 0.72 11.89 1.99
C PHE A 88 -0.34 10.81 2.20
N LEU A 89 -1.60 11.25 2.28
CA LEU A 89 -2.79 10.42 2.22
C LEU A 89 -3.63 10.88 1.01
N TRP A 90 -3.68 10.06 -0.03
CA TRP A 90 -4.47 10.32 -1.23
C TRP A 90 -5.69 9.40 -1.29
N ALA A 91 -6.84 9.97 -1.61
CA ALA A 91 -8.09 9.23 -1.74
C ALA A 91 -8.61 9.25 -3.18
N ARG A 92 -9.84 8.80 -3.41
CA ARG A 92 -10.52 8.74 -4.72
C ARG A 92 -10.33 9.97 -5.62
N PRO A 93 -10.38 11.23 -5.15
CA PRO A 93 -10.19 12.39 -6.03
C PRO A 93 -8.81 12.43 -6.69
N ARG A 94 -7.81 11.76 -6.10
CA ARG A 94 -6.48 11.60 -6.67
C ARG A 94 -6.36 10.38 -7.58
N CYS A 95 -7.36 9.52 -7.70
CA CYS A 95 -7.40 8.45 -8.70
C CYS A 95 -7.81 8.96 -10.10
N THR A 96 -7.75 8.09 -11.09
CA THR A 96 -8.29 8.31 -12.45
C THR A 96 -9.35 7.26 -12.71
N LEU A 97 -10.61 7.69 -12.85
CA LEU A 97 -11.73 6.81 -13.20
C LEU A 97 -11.55 6.27 -14.62
N ARG A 98 -11.81 4.99 -14.80
CA ARG A 98 -11.78 4.28 -16.08
C ARG A 98 -12.96 3.35 -16.20
N ARG A 99 -13.35 3.07 -17.44
CA ARG A 99 -14.38 2.09 -17.79
C ARG A 99 -13.72 0.83 -18.27
N ASP A 100 -14.27 -0.30 -17.84
CA ASP A 100 -13.91 -1.60 -18.37
C ASP A 100 -14.29 -1.67 -19.86
N PRO A 101 -13.36 -2.01 -20.77
CA PRO A 101 -13.72 -2.18 -22.18
C PRO A 101 -14.63 -3.40 -22.42
N CYS A 102 -14.66 -4.37 -21.51
CA CYS A 102 -15.38 -5.63 -21.62
C CYS A 102 -16.70 -5.65 -20.83
N GLY A 103 -17.06 -4.56 -20.15
CA GLY A 103 -18.26 -4.53 -19.31
C GLY A 103 -18.67 -3.12 -18.87
N PRO A 104 -19.78 -2.98 -18.14
CA PRO A 104 -20.25 -1.68 -17.65
C PRO A 104 -19.47 -1.16 -16.44
N GLU A 105 -18.54 -1.95 -15.91
CA GLU A 105 -17.84 -1.65 -14.66
C GLU A 105 -16.91 -0.45 -14.80
N GLU A 106 -16.89 0.39 -13.77
CA GLU A 106 -15.91 1.45 -13.61
C GLU A 106 -14.88 1.07 -12.53
N TYR A 107 -13.64 1.48 -12.72
CA TYR A 107 -12.55 1.21 -11.79
C TYR A 107 -11.62 2.42 -11.67
N PHE A 108 -10.89 2.47 -10.57
CA PHE A 108 -9.98 3.56 -10.26
C PHE A 108 -8.53 3.16 -10.50
N VAL A 109 -7.79 4.01 -11.21
CA VAL A 109 -6.35 3.84 -11.45
C VAL A 109 -5.55 4.87 -10.68
N LYS A 110 -4.48 4.43 -10.03
CA LYS A 110 -3.49 5.23 -9.31
C LYS A 110 -2.35 5.61 -10.25
N ASP A 111 -2.53 6.67 -11.03
CA ASP A 111 -1.54 7.09 -12.02
C ASP A 111 -0.31 7.75 -11.36
N LEU A 112 0.79 7.00 -11.26
CA LEU A 112 2.07 7.44 -10.67
C LEU A 112 2.69 8.67 -11.35
N LYS A 113 2.18 9.12 -12.50
CA LYS A 113 2.53 10.47 -13.01
C LYS A 113 2.24 11.55 -11.98
N LYS A 114 1.21 11.39 -11.14
CA LYS A 114 0.89 12.33 -10.03
C LYS A 114 1.97 12.30 -8.94
N VAL A 115 2.45 11.12 -8.57
CA VAL A 115 3.56 10.92 -7.61
C VAL A 115 4.86 11.52 -8.15
N ARG A 116 5.17 11.30 -9.42
CA ARG A 116 6.32 11.92 -10.09
C ARG A 116 6.25 13.45 -10.06
N ARG A 117 5.08 14.05 -10.32
CA ARG A 117 4.88 15.51 -10.24
C ARG A 117 5.03 16.04 -8.81
N ALA A 118 4.79 15.21 -7.79
CA ALA A 118 5.03 15.55 -6.39
C ALA A 118 6.52 15.44 -6.00
N GLY A 119 7.43 15.11 -6.94
CA GLY A 119 8.88 15.15 -6.73
C GLY A 119 9.53 13.81 -6.40
N TYR A 120 8.79 12.69 -6.50
CA TYR A 120 9.33 11.36 -6.25
C TYR A 120 9.86 10.71 -7.54
N ASP A 121 11.03 10.08 -7.43
CA ASP A 121 11.60 9.27 -8.51
C ASP A 121 10.90 7.90 -8.57
N LEU A 122 10.22 7.60 -9.67
CA LEU A 122 9.49 6.33 -9.84
C LEU A 122 10.40 5.09 -9.85
N ARG A 123 11.72 5.24 -9.96
CA ARG A 123 12.67 4.14 -9.70
C ARG A 123 12.67 3.70 -8.24
N ARG A 124 12.38 4.64 -7.34
CA ARG A 124 12.43 4.51 -5.88
C ARG A 124 11.03 4.57 -5.24
N VAL A 125 9.98 4.23 -6.00
CA VAL A 125 8.59 4.13 -5.52
C VAL A 125 8.11 2.70 -5.63
N LEU A 126 7.46 2.18 -4.59
CA LEU A 126 6.66 0.97 -4.62
C LEU A 126 5.22 1.29 -4.24
N VAL A 127 4.27 0.51 -4.78
CA VAL A 127 2.88 0.52 -4.32
C VAL A 127 2.48 -0.89 -3.95
N VAL A 128 1.87 -1.05 -2.79
CA VAL A 128 1.24 -2.30 -2.34
C VAL A 128 -0.26 -2.15 -2.53
N ASP A 129 -0.85 -3.09 -3.26
CA ASP A 129 -2.26 -3.09 -3.64
C ASP A 129 -2.68 -4.53 -3.93
N ASP A 130 -3.91 -4.93 -3.64
CA ASP A 130 -4.44 -6.23 -4.03
C ASP A 130 -4.81 -6.25 -5.53
N SER A 131 -5.14 -5.09 -6.10
CA SER A 131 -5.69 -4.97 -7.44
C SER A 131 -4.62 -4.66 -8.50
N LEU A 132 -4.46 -5.56 -9.46
CA LEU A 132 -3.63 -5.32 -10.66
C LEU A 132 -4.11 -4.10 -11.47
N ARG A 133 -5.41 -3.77 -11.41
CA ARG A 133 -6.00 -2.66 -12.17
C ARG A 133 -5.61 -1.31 -11.59
N ALA A 134 -5.42 -1.23 -10.28
CA ALA A 134 -5.04 0.00 -9.59
C ALA A 134 -3.75 0.59 -10.18
N LEU A 135 -2.80 -0.26 -10.57
CA LEU A 135 -1.51 0.13 -11.15
C LEU A 135 -1.32 -0.31 -12.60
N GLU A 136 -2.38 -0.43 -13.40
CA GLU A 136 -2.32 -0.95 -14.77
C GLU A 136 -1.28 -0.24 -15.67
N ARG A 137 -1.02 1.06 -15.44
CA ARG A 137 -0.07 1.89 -16.21
C ARG A 137 1.37 1.80 -15.71
N HIS A 138 1.60 1.29 -14.51
CA HIS A 138 2.90 1.30 -13.81
C HIS A 138 3.15 -0.02 -13.07
N ARG A 139 2.81 -1.15 -13.70
CA ARG A 139 2.90 -2.50 -13.08
C ARG A 139 4.29 -2.83 -12.50
N GLY A 140 5.36 -2.26 -13.05
CA GLY A 140 6.72 -2.42 -12.51
C GLY A 140 6.88 -1.91 -11.07
N ASN A 141 6.04 -0.96 -10.63
CA ASN A 141 6.05 -0.42 -9.28
C ASN A 141 5.12 -1.17 -8.31
N LEU A 142 4.30 -2.11 -8.79
CA LEU A 142 3.29 -2.80 -7.99
C LEU A 142 3.88 -4.03 -7.30
N VAL A 143 3.71 -4.13 -5.98
CA VAL A 143 3.77 -5.39 -5.23
C VAL A 143 2.33 -5.81 -4.98
N GLN A 144 1.85 -6.79 -5.74
CA GLN A 144 0.47 -7.26 -5.60
C GLN A 144 0.36 -8.19 -4.39
N VAL A 145 -0.52 -7.88 -3.45
CA VAL A 145 -0.83 -8.77 -2.30
C VAL A 145 -2.09 -9.57 -2.55
N ARG A 146 -2.32 -10.62 -1.76
CA ARG A 146 -3.63 -11.28 -1.74
C ARG A 146 -4.64 -10.39 -1.01
N PRO A 147 -5.89 -10.29 -1.52
CA PRO A 147 -6.92 -9.49 -0.88
C PRO A 147 -7.24 -10.05 0.51
N PHE A 148 -7.43 -9.16 1.47
CA PHE A 148 -7.76 -9.50 2.85
C PHE A 148 -9.26 -9.44 3.07
N THR A 149 -9.85 -10.58 3.41
CA THR A 149 -11.30 -10.73 3.62
C THR A 149 -11.68 -10.89 5.09
N GLY A 150 -10.80 -10.51 6.03
CA GLY A 150 -11.06 -10.58 7.46
C GLY A 150 -10.59 -11.85 8.19
N ASP A 151 -9.81 -12.71 7.54
CA ASP A 151 -9.27 -13.94 8.15
C ASP A 151 -8.26 -13.63 9.28
N PRO A 152 -8.54 -13.98 10.55
CA PRO A 152 -7.62 -13.73 11.65
C PRO A 152 -6.30 -14.52 11.55
N GLY A 153 -6.25 -15.57 10.72
CA GLY A 153 -5.04 -16.37 10.47
C GLY A 153 -4.16 -15.86 9.31
N ASP A 154 -4.52 -14.75 8.66
CA ASP A 154 -3.73 -14.17 7.56
C ASP A 154 -2.32 -13.76 8.05
N GLN A 155 -1.29 -14.13 7.28
CA GLN A 155 0.13 -13.82 7.56
C GLN A 155 0.78 -13.00 6.44
N GLU A 156 -0.02 -12.44 5.51
CA GLU A 156 0.51 -11.81 4.31
C GLU A 156 1.42 -10.63 4.62
N LEU A 157 1.05 -9.80 5.60
CA LEU A 157 1.82 -8.60 5.95
C LEU A 157 3.17 -8.94 6.62
N GLU A 158 3.26 -10.05 7.33
CA GLU A 158 4.53 -10.49 7.93
C GLU A 158 5.54 -10.86 6.83
N HIS A 159 5.14 -11.69 5.88
CA HIS A 159 5.96 -12.03 4.72
C HIS A 159 6.27 -10.80 3.86
N LEU A 160 5.30 -9.90 3.70
CA LEU A 160 5.46 -8.69 2.91
C LEU A 160 6.50 -7.75 3.53
N ALA A 161 6.52 -7.59 4.86
CA ALA A 161 7.53 -6.81 5.55
C ALA A 161 8.94 -7.33 5.24
N ALA A 162 9.15 -8.64 5.40
CA ALA A 162 10.44 -9.28 5.13
C ALA A 162 10.90 -9.05 3.69
N TYR A 163 10.00 -9.25 2.72
CA TYR A 163 10.27 -9.00 1.31
C TYR A 163 10.63 -7.54 1.03
N LEU A 164 9.82 -6.59 1.50
CA LEU A 164 10.03 -5.16 1.26
C LEU A 164 11.35 -4.69 1.88
N ILE A 165 11.68 -5.12 3.09
CA ILE A 165 12.96 -4.77 3.73
C ILE A 165 14.14 -5.30 2.91
N ARG A 166 14.07 -6.55 2.43
CA ARG A 166 15.13 -7.18 1.63
C ARG A 166 15.43 -6.41 0.35
N ILE A 167 14.40 -5.88 -0.32
CA ILE A 167 14.58 -5.16 -1.59
C ILE A 167 14.84 -3.66 -1.42
N ALA A 168 14.80 -3.11 -0.20
CA ALA A 168 14.83 -1.66 0.07
C ALA A 168 16.07 -0.95 -0.49
N GLY A 169 17.19 -1.66 -0.62
CA GLY A 169 18.43 -1.16 -1.21
C GLY A 169 18.46 -1.09 -2.74
N SER A 170 17.39 -1.52 -3.43
CA SER A 170 17.37 -1.53 -4.90
C SER A 170 17.38 -0.12 -5.50
N ASP A 171 18.23 0.09 -6.51
CA ASP A 171 18.32 1.37 -7.23
C ASP A 171 17.11 1.65 -8.13
N ASP A 172 16.48 0.61 -8.65
CA ASP A 172 15.28 0.71 -9.49
C ASP A 172 14.35 -0.48 -9.23
N PHE A 173 13.34 -0.25 -8.39
CA PHE A 173 12.35 -1.26 -8.06
C PHE A 173 11.67 -1.84 -9.29
N ARG A 174 11.54 -1.09 -10.39
CA ARG A 174 10.84 -1.55 -11.60
C ARG A 174 11.53 -2.72 -12.29
N ARG A 175 12.80 -2.99 -11.94
CA ARG A 175 13.60 -4.12 -12.43
C ARG A 175 13.56 -5.35 -11.52
N VAL A 176 13.01 -5.23 -10.31
CA VAL A 176 12.85 -6.34 -9.37
C VAL A 176 11.66 -7.20 -9.80
N GLU A 177 11.81 -8.52 -9.89
CA GLU A 177 10.68 -9.43 -10.13
C GLU A 177 9.84 -9.57 -8.87
N LYS A 178 8.53 -9.36 -9.00
CA LYS A 178 7.59 -9.25 -7.86
C LYS A 178 6.50 -10.31 -7.89
N ARG A 179 6.26 -11.03 -8.99
CA ARG A 179 5.15 -11.99 -9.09
C ARG A 179 5.27 -13.17 -8.12
N ALA A 180 6.49 -13.51 -7.71
CA ALA A 180 6.78 -14.57 -6.74
C ALA A 180 7.34 -14.03 -5.41
N TRP A 181 7.04 -12.76 -5.08
CA TRP A 181 7.61 -12.10 -3.90
C TRP A 181 7.38 -12.89 -2.61
N ARG A 182 6.22 -13.56 -2.50
CA ARG A 182 5.83 -14.33 -1.32
C ARG A 182 6.68 -15.59 -1.11
N ALA A 183 7.06 -16.29 -2.18
CA ALA A 183 7.98 -17.42 -2.09
C ALA A 183 9.37 -16.93 -1.69
N ALA A 184 9.80 -15.80 -2.26
CA ALA A 184 11.09 -15.20 -1.98
C ALA A 184 11.15 -14.46 -0.61
N ALA A 185 10.11 -14.56 0.22
CA ALA A 185 10.10 -14.06 1.60
C ALA A 185 10.42 -15.17 2.63
N ILE A 186 10.46 -16.43 2.18
CA ILE A 186 10.65 -17.62 3.02
C ILE A 186 12.09 -18.16 2.92
N ASP A 187 12.83 -17.74 1.89
CA ASP A 187 14.27 -18.01 1.70
C ASP A 187 15.15 -16.93 2.35
#